data_AF-A0A9X7X895-F1
#
_entry.id   AF-A0A9X7X895-F1
#
_cell.length_a   1.000
_cell.length_b   1.000
_cell.length_c   1.000
_cell.angle_alpha   90.00
_cell.angle_beta   90.00
_cell.angle_gamma   90.00
#
_symmetry.space_group_name_H-M   'P 1'
#
loop_
_entity.id
_entity.type
_entity.pdbx_description
1 polymer ?
#
loop_
_entity_poly.entity_id
_entity_poly.type
_entity_poly.pdbx_seq_one_letter_code
_entity_poly.pdbx_strand_id
1 'polypeptide(L)'
;MVSHARAVKLFKDGGYSGEIGVVHALPTKYPFDANNPDDVRAAELEDIIHNKFILDATYLGKYSDKTMEGVNHILEVNGGELDLRDEDFAELDAAKDLNDFLGINYYMSDWMQAFDGETEIIHNGKGEKGSSKYQIK
;
A
#
# COMPACT_ATOMS: atom_id res chain seq x y z
N MET A 1 8.81 -4.15 3.34
CA MET A 1 8.58 -3.84 4.77
C MET A 1 9.41 -4.68 5.72
N VAL A 2 9.59 -5.99 5.50
CA VAL A 2 10.44 -6.86 6.35
C VAL A 2 11.84 -6.29 6.58
N SER A 3 12.53 -5.85 5.51
CA SER A 3 13.87 -5.24 5.63
C SER A 3 13.88 -4.00 6.52
N HIS A 4 12.84 -3.16 6.44
CA HIS A 4 12.70 -1.97 7.28
C HIS A 4 12.53 -2.37 8.75
N ALA A 5 11.63 -3.31 9.02
CA ALA A 5 11.39 -3.82 10.37
C ALA A 5 12.67 -4.35 11.03
N ARG A 6 13.44 -5.16 10.31
CA ARG A 6 14.75 -5.67 10.75
C ARG A 6 15.75 -4.55 11.05
N ALA A 7 15.81 -3.54 10.19
CA ALA A 7 16.72 -2.41 10.35
C ALA A 7 16.34 -1.52 11.55
N VAL A 8 15.05 -1.22 11.74
CA VAL A 8 14.55 -0.46 12.89
C VAL A 8 14.81 -1.21 14.18
N LYS A 9 14.52 -2.51 14.21
CA LYS A 9 14.81 -3.35 15.37
C LYS A 9 16.30 -3.31 15.73
N LEU A 10 17.18 -3.49 14.75
CA LEU A 10 18.64 -3.43 14.96
C LEU A 10 19.10 -2.05 15.45
N PHE A 11 18.51 -0.97 14.95
CA PHE A 11 18.79 0.39 15.42
C PHE A 11 18.41 0.56 16.90
N LYS A 12 17.23 0.08 17.31
CA LYS A 12 16.78 0.16 18.71
C LYS A 12 17.58 -0.75 19.64
N ASP A 13 17.83 -2.00 19.24
CA ASP A 13 18.62 -2.97 20.01
C ASP A 13 20.07 -2.50 20.21
N GLY A 14 20.61 -1.77 19.24
CA GLY A 14 21.94 -1.15 19.32
C GLY A 14 22.04 0.04 20.28
N GLY A 15 20.92 0.54 20.81
CA GLY A 15 20.90 1.66 21.76
C GLY A 15 21.35 3.00 21.17
N TYR A 16 21.22 3.18 19.85
CA TYR A 16 21.56 4.44 19.20
C TYR A 16 20.58 5.56 19.65
N SER A 17 21.12 6.75 19.88
CA SER A 17 20.39 7.88 20.48
C SER A 17 19.54 8.71 19.51
N GLY A 18 19.51 8.33 18.22
CA GLY A 18 18.76 9.05 17.20
C GLY A 18 17.32 8.57 17.06
N GLU A 19 16.61 9.15 16.10
CA GLU A 19 15.28 8.71 15.69
C GLU A 19 15.34 7.96 14.36
N ILE A 20 14.48 6.96 14.19
CA ILE A 20 14.33 6.19 12.96
C ILE A 20 12.85 6.01 12.62
N GLY A 21 12.53 6.08 11.34
CA GLY A 21 11.16 5.94 10.85
C GLY A 21 11.16 5.61 9.37
N VAL A 22 9.97 5.64 8.77
CA VAL A 22 9.76 5.35 7.35
C VAL A 22 9.08 6.53 6.67
N VAL A 23 9.39 6.73 5.39
CA VAL A 23 8.76 7.76 4.55
C VAL A 23 7.93 7.06 3.47
N HIS A 24 6.60 7.16 3.58
CA HIS A 24 5.66 6.56 2.63
C HIS A 24 5.09 7.61 1.69
N ALA A 25 4.86 7.24 0.44
CA ALA A 25 4.01 8.02 -0.46
C ALA A 25 2.56 7.59 -0.24
N LEU A 26 1.71 8.52 0.24
CA LEU A 26 0.32 8.22 0.63
C LEU A 26 -0.67 9.11 -0.15
N PRO A 27 -0.83 8.93 -1.47
CA PRO A 27 -1.87 9.62 -2.22
C PRO A 27 -3.24 9.13 -1.74
N THR A 28 -4.07 10.06 -1.27
CA THR A 28 -5.42 9.74 -0.82
C THR A 28 -6.27 9.25 -1.99
N LYS A 29 -6.98 8.14 -1.80
CA LYS A 29 -7.89 7.57 -2.80
C LYS A 29 -9.33 7.89 -2.44
N TYR A 30 -10.06 8.47 -3.38
CA TYR A 30 -11.48 8.79 -3.24
C TYR A 30 -12.30 8.04 -4.30
N PRO A 31 -13.56 7.66 -4.02
CA PRO A 31 -14.48 7.24 -5.06
C PRO A 31 -14.82 8.42 -5.98
N PHE A 32 -14.98 8.16 -7.27
CA PHE A 32 -15.44 9.16 -8.24
C PHE A 32 -16.86 9.63 -7.90
N ASP A 33 -17.81 8.70 -7.70
CA ASP A 33 -19.11 8.97 -7.07
C ASP A 33 -19.22 8.24 -5.73
N ALA A 34 -19.29 9.01 -4.63
CA ALA A 34 -19.41 8.46 -3.28
C ALA A 34 -20.73 7.71 -3.01
N ASN A 35 -21.75 7.88 -3.87
CA ASN A 35 -23.02 7.14 -3.77
C ASN A 35 -23.03 5.87 -4.64
N ASN A 36 -22.02 5.67 -5.48
CA ASN A 36 -21.85 4.46 -6.26
C ASN A 36 -21.01 3.44 -5.46
N PRO A 37 -21.59 2.32 -4.99
CA PRO A 37 -20.86 1.33 -4.21
C PRO A 37 -19.68 0.72 -4.97
N ASP A 38 -19.74 0.65 -6.30
CA ASP A 38 -18.66 0.08 -7.11
C ASP A 38 -17.44 1.03 -7.16
N ASP A 39 -17.67 2.35 -7.23
CA ASP A 39 -16.60 3.35 -7.15
C ASP A 39 -15.98 3.39 -5.74
N VAL A 40 -16.79 3.19 -4.69
CA VAL A 40 -16.31 3.06 -3.31
C VAL A 40 -15.40 1.84 -3.17
N ARG A 41 -15.79 0.69 -3.74
CA ARG A 41 -14.96 -0.51 -3.73
C ARG A 41 -13.69 -0.32 -4.55
N ALA A 42 -13.76 0.34 -5.71
CA ALA A 42 -12.59 0.65 -6.52
C ALA A 42 -11.57 1.53 -5.75
N ALA A 43 -12.04 2.57 -5.07
CA ALA A 43 -11.20 3.43 -4.23
C ALA A 43 -10.55 2.67 -3.07
N GLU A 44 -11.29 1.75 -2.44
CA GLU A 44 -10.79 0.92 -1.36
C GLU A 44 -9.69 -0.06 -1.81
N LEU A 45 -9.88 -0.74 -2.95
CA LEU A 45 -8.88 -1.67 -3.48
C LEU A 45 -7.61 -0.93 -3.92
N GLU A 46 -7.76 0.23 -4.55
CA GLU A 46 -6.64 1.10 -4.92
C GLU A 46 -5.87 1.59 -3.68
N ASP A 47 -6.58 1.96 -2.61
CA ASP A 47 -5.97 2.32 -1.32
C ASP A 47 -5.23 1.14 -0.70
N ILE A 48 -5.79 -0.08 -0.82
CA ILE A 48 -5.11 -1.31 -0.38
C ILE A 48 -3.78 -1.50 -1.11
N ILE A 49 -3.76 -1.36 -2.44
CA ILE A 49 -2.55 -1.54 -3.25
C ILE A 49 -1.46 -0.54 -2.83
N HIS A 50 -1.79 0.74 -2.69
CA HIS A 50 -0.78 1.81 -2.53
C HIS A 50 -0.45 2.15 -1.08
N ASN A 51 -1.44 2.09 -0.19
CA ASN A 51 -1.37 2.68 1.13
C ASN A 51 -1.55 1.62 2.22
N LYS A 52 -2.69 0.92 2.23
CA LYS A 52 -3.09 0.11 3.37
C LYS A 52 -2.20 -1.10 3.57
N PHE A 53 -1.78 -1.77 2.50
CA PHE A 53 -0.89 -2.93 2.61
C PHE A 53 0.43 -2.58 3.31
N ILE A 54 1.05 -1.45 2.94
CA ILE A 54 2.31 -1.00 3.54
C ILE A 54 2.11 -0.41 4.95
N LEU A 55 1.00 0.28 5.20
CA LEU A 55 0.69 0.84 6.52
C LEU A 55 0.35 -0.24 7.54
N ASP A 56 -0.42 -1.24 7.16
CA ASP A 56 -0.74 -2.40 8.01
C ASP A 56 0.57 -3.12 8.42
N ALA A 57 1.48 -3.40 7.48
CA ALA A 57 2.80 -3.95 7.82
C ALA A 57 3.65 -3.03 8.69
N THR A 58 3.51 -1.71 8.57
CA THR A 58 4.27 -0.73 9.37
C THR A 58 3.81 -0.68 10.82
N TYR A 59 2.50 -0.72 11.06
CA TYR A 59 1.92 -0.38 12.37
C TYR A 59 1.13 -1.50 13.04
N LEU A 60 0.68 -2.50 12.29
CA LEU A 60 0.01 -3.67 12.85
C LEU A 60 0.95 -4.87 12.99
N GLY A 61 2.11 -4.85 12.29
CA GLY A 61 3.01 -6.00 12.22
C GLY A 61 2.47 -7.16 11.38
N LYS A 62 1.33 -6.95 10.72
CA LYS A 62 0.58 -7.94 9.95
C LYS A 62 -0.39 -7.24 9.00
N TYR A 63 -1.04 -8.00 8.13
CA TYR A 63 -2.12 -7.48 7.29
C TYR A 63 -3.48 -7.70 7.95
N SER A 64 -4.32 -6.67 7.97
CA SER A 64 -5.69 -6.80 8.50
C SER A 64 -6.56 -7.65 7.57
N ASP A 65 -7.66 -8.21 8.11
CA ASP A 65 -8.59 -9.05 7.34
C ASP A 65 -9.08 -8.35 6.08
N LYS A 66 -9.42 -7.06 6.18
CA LYS A 66 -9.87 -6.22 5.06
C LYS A 66 -8.78 -6.05 4.00
N THR A 67 -7.54 -5.88 4.41
CA THR A 67 -6.39 -5.79 3.47
C THR A 67 -6.19 -7.11 2.76
N MET A 68 -6.20 -8.24 3.48
CA MET A 68 -6.02 -9.56 2.86
C MET A 68 -7.19 -9.94 1.94
N GLU A 69 -8.42 -9.59 2.30
CA GLU A 69 -9.59 -9.78 1.43
C GLU A 69 -9.40 -9.03 0.11
N GLY A 70 -9.03 -7.75 0.15
CA GLY A 70 -8.78 -6.96 -1.05
C GLY A 70 -7.62 -7.49 -1.89
N VAL A 71 -6.49 -7.83 -1.26
CA VAL A 71 -5.33 -8.43 -1.95
C VAL A 71 -5.71 -9.74 -2.63
N ASN A 72 -6.42 -10.63 -1.92
CA ASN A 72 -6.85 -11.91 -2.48
C ASN A 72 -7.77 -11.71 -3.68
N HIS A 73 -8.71 -10.77 -3.59
CA HIS A 73 -9.58 -10.43 -4.71
C HIS A 73 -8.78 -9.92 -5.93
N ILE A 74 -7.83 -9.01 -5.72
CA ILE A 74 -6.97 -8.46 -6.80
C ILE A 74 -6.17 -9.59 -7.48
N LEU A 75 -5.57 -10.48 -6.70
CA LEU A 75 -4.78 -11.61 -7.21
C LEU A 75 -5.65 -12.67 -7.91
N GLU A 76 -6.87 -12.90 -7.44
CA GLU A 76 -7.82 -13.80 -8.10
C GLU A 76 -8.19 -13.29 -9.50
N VAL A 77 -8.43 -11.98 -9.64
CA VAL A 77 -8.83 -11.37 -10.91
C VAL A 77 -7.66 -11.23 -11.90
N ASN A 78 -6.47 -10.86 -11.40
CA ASN A 78 -5.33 -10.52 -12.25
C ASN A 78 -4.26 -11.64 -12.33
N GLY A 79 -4.38 -12.67 -11.50
CA GLY A 79 -3.37 -13.73 -11.33
C GLY A 79 -2.18 -13.28 -10.47
N GLY A 80 -1.58 -14.25 -9.77
CA GLY A 80 -0.39 -14.03 -8.95
C GLY A 80 -0.51 -14.67 -7.57
N GLU A 81 0.61 -14.71 -6.87
CA GLU A 81 0.74 -15.36 -5.56
C GLU A 81 1.69 -14.54 -4.68
N LEU A 82 1.49 -14.60 -3.37
CA LEU A 82 2.41 -14.01 -2.39
C LEU A 82 3.08 -15.11 -1.57
N ASP A 83 4.42 -15.07 -1.51
CA ASP A 83 5.20 -15.85 -0.56
C ASP A 83 5.30 -15.05 0.74
N LEU A 84 4.40 -15.34 1.69
CA LEU A 84 4.33 -14.72 3.01
C LEU A 84 4.69 -15.78 4.05
N ARG A 85 5.77 -15.54 4.80
CA ARG A 85 6.31 -16.52 5.75
C ARG A 85 6.07 -16.09 7.18
N ASP A 86 5.94 -17.05 8.08
CA ASP A 86 5.77 -16.77 9.52
C ASP A 86 6.96 -15.96 10.07
N GLU A 87 8.17 -16.17 9.55
CA GLU A 87 9.35 -15.41 9.95
C GLU A 87 9.25 -13.94 9.51
N ASP A 88 8.63 -13.64 8.37
CA ASP A 88 8.43 -12.27 7.91
C ASP A 88 7.51 -11.51 8.87
N PHE A 89 6.41 -12.14 9.29
CA PHE A 89 5.48 -11.55 10.27
C PHE A 89 6.11 -11.39 11.65
N ALA A 90 6.98 -12.31 12.07
CA ALA A 90 7.72 -12.16 13.32
C ALA A 90 8.60 -10.90 13.32
N GLU A 91 9.27 -10.60 12.19
CA GLU A 91 10.06 -9.39 12.04
C GLU A 91 9.19 -8.12 12.02
N LEU A 92 8.07 -8.15 11.30
CA LEU A 92 7.12 -7.02 11.24
C LEU A 92 6.51 -6.70 12.62
N ASP A 93 6.03 -7.71 13.34
CA ASP A 93 5.44 -7.54 14.68
C ASP A 93 6.44 -7.02 15.70
N ALA A 94 7.69 -7.49 15.64
CA ALA A 94 8.76 -7.03 16.53
C ALA A 94 9.11 -5.54 16.35
N ALA A 95 8.78 -4.93 15.20
CA ALA A 95 9.14 -3.55 14.88
C ALA A 95 7.97 -2.56 14.83
N LYS A 96 6.72 -3.03 14.91
CA LYS A 96 5.52 -2.20 14.63
C LYS A 96 5.39 -0.95 15.52
N ASP A 97 5.86 -1.04 16.77
CA ASP A 97 5.82 0.04 17.75
C ASP A 97 7.17 0.78 17.89
N LEU A 98 8.16 0.49 17.02
CA LEU A 98 9.53 1.02 17.14
C LEU A 98 9.82 2.22 16.23
N ASN A 99 8.90 2.58 15.34
CA ASN A 99 9.04 3.77 14.49
C ASN A 99 8.82 5.04 15.34
N ASP A 100 9.77 5.96 15.32
CA ASP A 100 9.67 7.24 16.04
C ASP A 100 8.82 8.27 15.29
N PHE A 101 8.84 8.20 13.96
CA PHE A 101 8.11 9.11 13.09
C PHE A 101 7.56 8.42 11.83
N LEU A 102 6.56 9.08 11.22
CA LEU A 102 6.07 8.79 9.89
C LEU A 102 6.37 9.98 8.97
N GLY A 103 7.12 9.75 7.90
CA GLY A 103 7.21 10.69 6.79
C GLY A 103 6.08 10.44 5.79
N ILE A 104 5.38 11.50 5.39
CA ILE A 104 4.32 11.44 4.39
C ILE A 104 4.75 12.26 3.18
N ASN A 105 5.02 11.56 2.07
CA ASN A 105 5.16 12.18 0.76
C ASN A 105 3.77 12.27 0.13
N TYR A 106 3.26 13.49 0.00
CA TYR A 106 1.95 13.75 -0.60
C TYR A 106 2.07 14.85 -1.65
N TYR A 107 1.43 14.64 -2.80
CA TYR A 107 1.40 15.59 -3.90
C TYR A 107 -0.04 15.86 -4.37
N MET A 108 -0.83 14.80 -4.53
CA MET A 108 -2.22 14.86 -4.98
C MET A 108 -3.00 13.65 -4.48
N SER A 109 -4.32 13.73 -4.62
CA SER A 109 -5.26 12.62 -4.42
C SER A 109 -5.71 12.06 -5.77
N ASP A 110 -6.21 10.82 -5.77
CA ASP A 110 -6.74 10.15 -6.95
C ASP A 110 -8.23 9.81 -6.76
N TRP A 111 -9.02 9.88 -7.83
CA TRP A 111 -10.44 9.52 -7.85
C TRP A 111 -10.65 8.27 -8.68
N MET A 112 -11.14 7.20 -8.05
CA MET A 112 -11.31 5.89 -8.66
C MET A 112 -12.75 5.71 -9.15
N GLN A 113 -12.86 5.25 -10.38
CA GLN A 113 -14.12 4.83 -10.99
C GLN A 113 -14.03 3.32 -11.23
N ALA A 114 -15.13 2.61 -11.01
CA ALA A 114 -15.23 1.19 -11.30
C ALA A 114 -14.95 0.92 -12.80
N PHE A 115 -14.22 -0.15 -13.06
CA PHE A 115 -13.79 -0.53 -14.40
C PHE A 115 -13.76 -2.05 -14.51
N ASP A 116 -14.39 -2.60 -15.55
CA ASP A 116 -14.53 -4.06 -15.79
C ASP A 116 -13.78 -4.53 -17.05
N GLY A 117 -13.05 -3.62 -17.70
CA GLY A 117 -12.27 -3.89 -18.91
C GLY A 117 -10.93 -4.56 -18.62
N GLU A 118 -10.04 -4.55 -19.62
CA GLU A 118 -8.70 -5.11 -19.48
C GLU A 118 -7.77 -4.17 -18.71
N THR A 119 -6.95 -4.73 -17.81
CA THR A 119 -5.91 -3.97 -17.09
C THR A 119 -4.94 -3.32 -18.09
N GLU A 120 -4.79 -2.00 -18.02
CA GLU A 120 -3.93 -1.21 -18.90
C GLU A 120 -3.21 -0.13 -18.08
N ILE A 121 -1.87 -0.23 -18.04
CA ILE A 121 -1.00 0.75 -17.37
C ILE A 121 -0.04 1.32 -18.41
N ILE A 122 -0.23 2.59 -18.75
CA ILE A 122 0.64 3.35 -19.65
C ILE A 122 1.22 4.54 -18.89
N HIS A 123 2.53 4.53 -18.68
CA HIS A 123 3.24 5.68 -18.14
C HIS A 123 3.62 6.66 -19.26
N ASN A 124 3.22 7.93 -19.12
CA ASN A 124 3.58 8.97 -20.08
C ASN A 124 4.99 9.51 -19.83
N GLY A 125 5.99 8.90 -20.47
CA GLY A 125 7.38 9.38 -20.44
C GLY A 125 7.72 10.48 -21.45
N LYS A 126 6.79 10.86 -22.35
CA LYS A 126 7.04 11.81 -23.46
C LYS A 126 6.41 13.18 -23.27
N GLY A 127 5.54 13.36 -22.27
CA GLY A 127 4.79 14.59 -22.05
C GLY A 127 3.62 14.79 -23.02
N GLU A 128 3.24 13.76 -23.79
CA GLU A 128 2.10 13.82 -24.70
C GLU A 128 0.80 13.79 -23.89
N LYS A 129 0.01 14.87 -23.93
CA LYS A 129 -1.21 14.98 -23.10
C LYS A 129 -2.18 13.83 -23.38
N GLY A 130 -2.64 13.17 -22.32
CA GLY A 130 -3.67 12.12 -22.39
C GLY A 130 -3.16 10.74 -22.84
N SER A 131 -1.84 10.55 -22.97
CA SER A 131 -1.28 9.23 -23.30
C SER A 131 -1.11 8.31 -22.09
N SER A 132 -1.24 8.82 -20.85
CA SER A 132 -1.19 8.00 -19.66
C SER A 132 -2.51 7.27 -19.42
N LYS A 133 -2.43 6.00 -19.03
CA LYS A 133 -3.56 5.20 -18.57
C LYS A 133 -3.18 4.48 -17.29
N TYR A 134 -4.12 4.42 -16.36
CA TYR A 134 -4.00 3.64 -15.15
C TYR A 134 -5.37 3.02 -14.90
N GLN A 135 -5.53 1.77 -15.32
CA GLN A 135 -6.78 1.03 -15.27
C GLN A 135 -6.44 -0.39 -14.84
N ILE A 136 -7.07 -0.87 -13.77
CA ILE A 136 -6.90 -2.23 -13.23
C ILE A 136 -8.29 -2.84 -13.13
N LYS A 137 -8.41 -4.09 -13.60
CA LYS A 137 -9.62 -4.90 -13.52
C LYS A 137 -9.83 -5.48 -12.13
#